data_AF-A0A1A8YG59-F1
#
_entry.id   AF-A0A1A8YG59-F1
#
_cell.length_a   1.000
_cell.length_b   1.000
_cell.length_c   1.000
_cell.angle_alpha   90.00
_cell.angle_beta   90.00
_cell.angle_gamma   90.00
#
_symmetry.space_group_name_H-M   'P 1'
#
loop_
_entity.id
_entity.type
_entity.pdbx_description
1 polymer ?
#
loop_
_entity_poly.entity_id
_entity_poly.type
_entity_poly.pdbx_seq_one_letter_code
_entity_poly.pdbx_strand_id
1 'polypeptide(L)'
;MHKRAYSESVALANRTLGRSDEKSFAKELKGEDKNDEKQGHKLENVVVRIRKLEKNEESSLHTDPNDKTTLYFNKDFSIEKYNFDMVFNENDNNEIIFKKIGGHLIVNNVCRGFKETVITYGQTGSGKTYTLFGSNKEYGIVYYFVYHLYKLCNFKNKKKTIYLSIYEILGDTLVDLISYQNEKSIEFYTEEYYLKTIRYPYKVVNIKNYETAKKIIDTACLLRNVEATSQNMRFERCKEAHCKEAH
;
A
#
# COMPACT_ATOMS: atom_id res chain seq x y z
N MET A 1 27.45 -6.96 -17.89
CA MET A 1 27.55 -6.35 -16.54
C MET A 1 26.26 -6.43 -15.70
N HIS A 2 25.19 -7.11 -16.13
CA HIS A 2 23.87 -7.08 -15.46
C HIS A 2 23.63 -8.05 -14.28
N LYS A 3 24.58 -8.95 -13.95
CA LYS A 3 24.39 -9.98 -12.90
C LYS A 3 24.84 -9.56 -11.49
N ARG A 4 25.65 -8.51 -11.33
CA ARG A 4 26.15 -8.08 -10.00
C ARG A 4 25.13 -7.28 -9.19
N ALA A 5 24.32 -6.44 -9.83
CA ALA A 5 23.32 -5.59 -9.16
C ALA A 5 22.18 -6.36 -8.46
N TYR A 6 21.89 -7.60 -8.91
CA TYR A 6 20.86 -8.45 -8.31
C TYR A 6 21.33 -9.13 -7.00
N SER A 7 22.64 -9.22 -6.77
CA SER A 7 23.18 -9.87 -5.55
C SER A 7 23.29 -8.91 -4.36
N GLU A 8 23.57 -7.63 -4.61
CA GLU A 8 23.71 -6.61 -3.55
C GLU A 8 22.33 -6.20 -2.98
N SER A 9 21.28 -6.24 -3.79
CA SER A 9 19.90 -5.96 -3.37
C SER A 9 19.32 -7.07 -2.45
N VAL A 10 19.76 -8.32 -2.62
CA VAL A 10 19.44 -9.44 -1.70
C VAL A 10 20.26 -9.37 -0.41
N ALA A 11 21.52 -8.92 -0.50
CA ALA A 11 22.40 -8.79 0.67
C ALA A 11 22.00 -7.64 1.62
N LEU A 12 21.41 -6.56 1.09
CA LEU A 12 20.84 -5.47 1.89
C LEU A 12 19.49 -5.83 2.53
N ALA A 13 18.71 -6.72 1.92
CA ALA A 13 17.44 -7.21 2.46
C ALA A 13 17.61 -8.14 3.68
N ASN A 14 18.76 -8.78 3.84
CA ASN A 14 19.01 -9.76 4.89
C ASN A 14 19.52 -9.17 6.22
N ARG A 15 19.75 -7.85 6.34
CA ARG A 15 20.40 -7.25 7.53
C ARG A 15 19.47 -6.66 8.59
N THR A 16 18.14 -6.69 8.45
CA THR A 16 17.26 -5.98 9.42
C THR A 16 16.00 -6.69 9.89
N LEU A 17 15.80 -7.98 9.63
CA LEU A 17 14.63 -8.71 10.16
C LEU A 17 15.11 -9.94 10.94
N GLY A 18 15.74 -9.66 12.08
CA GLY A 18 16.25 -10.65 13.01
C GLY A 18 15.20 -11.05 14.05
N ARG A 19 15.31 -12.31 14.48
CA ARG A 19 14.58 -13.09 15.50
C ARG A 19 14.22 -12.38 16.84
N SER A 20 14.66 -11.13 17.05
CA SER A 20 14.25 -10.24 18.14
C SER A 20 12.81 -9.73 18.01
N ASP A 21 12.23 -9.79 16.81
CA ASP A 21 10.91 -9.21 16.51
C ASP A 21 9.69 -10.07 16.89
N GLU A 22 9.89 -11.31 17.34
CA GLU A 22 8.78 -12.18 17.76
C GLU A 22 8.28 -11.85 19.17
N LYS A 23 9.19 -11.51 20.09
CA LYS A 23 8.83 -11.13 21.47
C LYS A 23 8.27 -9.71 21.57
N SER A 24 8.76 -8.77 20.76
CA SER A 24 8.21 -7.42 20.64
C SER A 24 6.82 -7.45 20.00
N PHE A 25 6.64 -8.23 18.93
CA PHE A 25 5.36 -8.39 18.24
C PHE A 25 4.29 -9.08 19.10
N ALA A 26 4.65 -10.13 19.85
CA ALA A 26 3.72 -10.75 20.81
C ALA A 26 3.32 -9.79 21.95
N LYS A 27 4.16 -8.79 22.26
CA LYS A 27 3.88 -7.75 23.25
C LYS A 27 3.01 -6.62 22.66
N GLU A 28 3.21 -6.24 21.40
CA GLU A 28 2.32 -5.32 20.65
C GLU A 28 0.91 -5.93 20.51
N LEU A 29 0.80 -7.19 20.10
CA LEU A 29 -0.48 -7.90 19.98
C LEU A 29 -1.23 -8.03 21.32
N LYS A 30 -0.52 -8.34 22.42
CA LYS A 30 -1.12 -8.46 23.76
C LYS A 30 -1.41 -7.11 24.43
N GLY A 31 -0.72 -6.05 24.00
CA GLY A 31 -0.91 -4.69 24.50
C GLY A 31 -2.13 -4.01 23.88
N GLU A 32 -2.43 -4.29 22.61
CA GLU A 32 -3.57 -3.72 21.88
C GLU A 32 -4.90 -4.41 22.23
N ASP A 33 -4.90 -5.73 22.49
CA ASP A 33 -6.11 -6.50 22.86
C ASP A 33 -6.85 -5.96 24.11
N LYS A 34 -6.19 -5.20 25.00
CA LYS A 34 -6.83 -4.67 26.23
C LYS A 34 -7.34 -3.23 26.13
N ASN A 35 -6.90 -2.45 25.14
CA ASN A 35 -7.30 -1.05 25.00
C ASN A 35 -8.43 -0.84 23.98
N ASP A 36 -8.59 -1.76 23.02
CA ASP A 36 -9.54 -1.59 21.91
C ASP A 36 -10.96 -2.10 22.20
N GLU A 37 -11.20 -2.84 23.30
CA GLU A 37 -12.56 -3.27 23.68
C GLU A 37 -13.46 -2.10 24.13
N LYS A 38 -12.94 -0.88 24.31
CA LYS A 38 -13.70 0.29 24.77
C LYS A 38 -13.95 1.37 23.72
N GLN A 39 -13.39 1.28 22.52
CA GLN A 39 -13.73 2.20 21.44
C GLN A 39 -14.72 1.51 20.51
N GLY A 40 -16.00 1.92 20.60
CA GLY A 40 -17.03 1.48 19.68
C GLY A 40 -16.53 1.60 18.24
N HIS A 41 -16.78 0.56 17.43
CA HIS A 41 -16.36 0.49 16.04
C HIS A 41 -16.75 1.76 15.29
N LYS A 42 -15.81 2.70 15.13
CA LYS A 42 -15.99 3.85 14.26
C LYS A 42 -15.99 3.30 12.83
N LEU A 43 -17.15 3.37 12.19
CA LEU A 43 -17.42 2.72 10.90
C LEU A 43 -16.54 3.28 9.76
N GLU A 44 -16.08 4.52 9.89
CA GLU A 44 -15.30 5.21 8.84
C GLU A 44 -14.21 6.07 9.50
N ASN A 45 -12.96 5.83 9.11
CA ASN A 45 -11.78 6.61 9.51
C ASN A 45 -11.29 7.39 8.29
N VAL A 46 -11.40 8.72 8.32
CA VAL A 46 -11.01 9.60 7.22
C VAL A 46 -9.70 10.29 7.57
N VAL A 47 -8.64 9.87 6.87
CA VAL A 47 -7.29 10.41 7.06
C VAL A 47 -6.81 11.14 5.82
N VAL A 48 -6.00 12.18 6.02
CA VAL A 48 -5.41 12.99 4.96
C VAL A 48 -3.91 12.85 4.99
N ARG A 49 -3.28 12.77 3.82
CA ARG A 49 -1.83 12.78 3.66
C ARG A 49 -1.40 13.92 2.74
N ILE A 50 -0.52 14.78 3.24
CA ILE A 50 0.20 15.77 2.42
C ILE A 50 1.41 15.06 1.82
N ARG A 51 1.54 15.09 0.48
CA ARG A 51 2.72 14.52 -0.19
C ARG A 51 3.93 15.42 0.02
N LYS A 52 5.12 14.83 -0.13
CA LYS A 52 6.35 15.61 -0.21
C LYS A 52 6.34 16.54 -1.41
N LEU A 53 6.75 17.78 -1.17
CA LEU A 53 6.88 18.83 -2.18
C LEU A 53 8.20 18.66 -2.96
N GLU A 54 8.19 19.11 -4.21
CA GLU A 54 9.41 19.24 -5.00
C GLU A 54 10.20 20.49 -4.59
N LYS A 55 11.50 20.56 -4.95
CA LYS A 55 12.44 21.60 -4.46
C LYS A 55 12.00 23.06 -4.71
N ASN A 56 11.07 23.30 -5.64
CA ASN A 56 10.57 24.63 -6.01
C ASN A 56 9.05 24.75 -5.85
N GLU A 57 8.43 23.84 -5.09
CA GLU A 57 6.99 23.84 -4.86
C GLU A 57 6.68 24.41 -3.48
N GLU A 58 5.86 25.45 -3.43
CA GLU A 58 5.32 25.98 -2.18
C GLU A 58 4.03 25.23 -1.82
N SER A 59 3.91 24.81 -0.56
CA SER A 59 2.67 24.18 -0.09
C SER A 59 1.64 25.23 0.21
N SER A 60 0.43 25.05 -0.30
CA SER A 60 -0.78 25.70 0.20
C SER A 60 -1.41 24.94 1.37
N LEU A 61 -0.92 23.74 1.69
CA LEU A 61 -1.46 22.87 2.74
C LEU A 61 -0.49 22.75 3.91
N HIS A 62 -0.99 22.92 5.12
CA HIS A 62 -0.19 22.85 6.35
C HIS A 62 -0.92 22.05 7.42
N THR A 63 -0.17 21.28 8.19
CA THR A 63 -0.67 20.58 9.38
C THR A 63 -0.49 21.44 10.63
N ASP A 64 -1.36 21.33 11.61
CA ASP A 64 -1.11 21.93 12.92
C ASP A 64 0.07 21.20 13.62
N PRO A 65 1.11 21.92 14.10
CA PRO A 65 2.26 21.28 14.76
C PRO A 65 1.88 20.54 16.06
N ASN A 66 0.83 20.99 16.73
CA ASN A 66 0.39 20.45 18.02
C ASN A 66 -0.83 19.52 17.88
N ASP A 67 -1.52 19.58 16.74
CA ASP A 67 -2.74 18.83 16.49
C ASP A 67 -2.71 18.08 15.15
N LYS A 68 -2.55 16.75 15.22
CA LYS A 68 -2.55 15.88 14.03
C LYS A 68 -3.93 15.65 13.42
N THR A 69 -4.98 16.35 13.86
CA THR A 69 -6.35 16.23 13.30
C THR A 69 -6.71 17.42 12.41
N THR A 70 -5.96 18.51 12.49
CA THR A 70 -6.26 19.76 11.78
C THR A 70 -5.39 19.93 10.52
N LEU A 71 -6.06 20.23 9.39
CA LEU A 71 -5.45 20.66 8.13
C LEU A 71 -5.82 22.13 7.86
N TYR A 72 -4.82 22.94 7.56
CA TYR A 72 -4.98 24.31 7.07
C TYR A 72 -4.73 24.36 5.57
N PHE A 73 -5.63 25.04 4.85
CA PHE A 73 -5.49 25.34 3.43
C PHE A 73 -5.40 26.85 3.23
N ASN A 74 -4.24 27.32 2.79
CA ASN A 74 -3.99 28.70 2.47
C ASN A 74 -4.47 28.99 1.03
N LYS A 75 -5.59 29.71 0.92
CA LYS A 75 -6.01 30.37 -0.31
C LYS A 75 -5.51 31.81 -0.23
N ASP A 76 -5.07 32.39 -1.34
CA ASP A 76 -4.39 33.70 -1.42
C ASP A 76 -4.82 34.78 -0.39
N PHE A 77 -6.12 34.90 -0.10
CA PHE A 77 -6.69 35.88 0.84
C PHE A 77 -7.38 35.29 2.08
N SER A 78 -7.39 33.97 2.26
CA SER A 78 -8.09 33.30 3.36
C SER A 78 -7.47 31.96 3.72
N ILE A 79 -7.35 31.68 5.03
CA ILE A 79 -6.95 30.36 5.53
C ILE A 79 -8.22 29.59 5.91
N GLU A 80 -8.42 28.44 5.28
CA GLU A 80 -9.49 27.51 5.64
C GLU A 80 -8.96 26.42 6.57
N LYS A 81 -9.78 26.01 7.54
CA LYS A 81 -9.46 24.95 8.50
C LYS A 81 -10.39 23.76 8.29
N TYR A 82 -9.81 22.58 8.20
CA TYR A 82 -10.52 21.30 8.06
C TYR A 82 -10.06 20.34 9.16
N ASN A 83 -10.99 19.59 9.75
CA ASN A 83 -10.69 18.58 10.76
C ASN A 83 -10.94 17.18 10.20
N PHE A 84 -10.00 16.28 10.45
CA PHE A 84 -10.01 14.88 10.02
C PHE A 84 -9.64 13.98 11.21
N ASP A 85 -9.75 12.68 11.05
CA ASP A 85 -9.31 11.74 12.09
C ASP A 85 -7.79 11.79 12.28
N MET A 86 -7.07 11.97 11.18
CA MET A 86 -5.64 12.18 11.19
C MET A 86 -5.16 12.87 9.92
N VAL A 87 -4.17 13.74 10.07
CA VAL A 87 -3.48 14.45 9.00
C VAL A 87 -2.00 14.13 9.10
N PHE A 88 -1.48 13.51 8.04
CA PHE A 88 -0.07 13.16 7.87
C PHE A 88 0.63 14.25 7.07
N ASN A 89 1.81 14.64 7.53
CA ASN A 89 2.64 15.60 6.81
C ASN A 89 3.62 14.91 5.85
N GLU A 90 4.37 15.71 5.12
CA GLU A 90 5.37 15.27 4.13
C GLU A 90 6.51 14.40 4.68
N ASN A 91 6.74 14.41 5.99
CA ASN A 91 7.77 13.64 6.66
C ASN A 91 7.26 12.28 7.17
N ASP A 92 5.95 12.06 7.17
CA ASP A 92 5.36 10.79 7.57
C ASP A 92 5.51 9.75 6.45
N ASN A 93 6.28 8.69 6.74
CA ASN A 93 6.46 7.55 5.85
C ASN A 93 5.28 6.56 5.92
N ASN A 94 5.22 5.65 4.96
CA ASN A 94 4.18 4.64 4.76
C ASN A 94 4.09 3.67 5.93
N GLU A 95 5.19 3.38 6.62
CA GLU A 95 5.18 2.54 7.82
C GLU A 95 4.44 3.24 8.97
N ILE A 96 4.75 4.52 9.20
CA ILE A 96 4.06 5.36 10.20
C ILE A 96 2.58 5.45 9.84
N ILE A 97 2.25 5.70 8.57
CA ILE A 97 0.87 5.74 8.10
C ILE A 97 0.16 4.42 8.40
N PHE A 98 0.73 3.28 7.99
CA PHE A 98 0.16 1.96 8.26
C PHE A 98 -0.14 1.75 9.77
N LYS A 99 0.80 2.09 10.65
CA LYS A 99 0.62 1.98 12.09
C LYS A 99 -0.50 2.88 12.59
N LYS A 100 -0.50 4.14 12.16
CA LYS A 100 -1.40 5.18 12.67
C LYS A 100 -2.84 5.09 12.15
N ILE A 101 -3.06 4.52 10.97
CA ILE A 101 -4.42 4.22 10.48
C ILE A 101 -5.04 2.99 11.14
N GLY A 102 -4.36 2.36 12.10
CA GLY A 102 -4.83 1.14 12.75
C GLY A 102 -4.60 -0.11 11.90
N GLY A 103 -3.52 -0.16 11.10
CA GLY A 103 -3.23 -1.28 10.20
C GLY A 103 -3.21 -2.64 10.91
N HIS A 104 -2.69 -2.73 12.14
CA HIS A 104 -2.71 -3.97 12.93
C HIS A 104 -4.13 -4.41 13.33
N LEU A 105 -4.97 -3.44 13.75
CA LEU A 105 -6.37 -3.68 14.09
C LEU A 105 -7.15 -4.18 12.88
N ILE A 106 -6.98 -3.53 11.71
CA ILE A 106 -7.58 -3.95 10.44
C ILE A 106 -7.21 -5.39 10.11
N VAL A 107 -5.91 -5.75 10.20
CA VAL A 107 -5.46 -7.13 9.93
C VAL A 107 -6.06 -8.12 10.94
N ASN A 108 -6.17 -7.74 12.22
CA ASN A 108 -6.79 -8.58 13.24
C ASN A 108 -8.29 -8.79 12.97
N ASN A 109 -9.01 -7.75 12.56
CA ASN A 109 -10.42 -7.80 12.19
C ASN A 109 -10.66 -8.72 10.98
N VAL A 110 -9.86 -8.58 9.92
CA VAL A 110 -9.89 -9.52 8.77
C VAL A 110 -9.66 -10.96 9.25
N CYS A 111 -8.71 -11.16 10.18
CA CYS A 111 -8.45 -12.46 10.76
C CYS A 111 -9.61 -13.02 11.63
N ARG A 112 -10.51 -12.17 12.11
CA ARG A 112 -11.73 -12.53 12.85
C ARG A 112 -12.95 -12.74 11.93
N GLY A 113 -12.81 -12.48 10.63
CA GLY A 113 -13.87 -12.65 9.63
C GLY A 113 -14.61 -11.36 9.29
N PHE A 114 -14.14 -10.20 9.75
CA PHE A 114 -14.69 -8.91 9.34
C PHE A 114 -14.17 -8.52 7.94
N LYS A 115 -15.00 -7.77 7.21
CA LYS A 115 -14.63 -7.18 5.92
C LYS A 115 -14.08 -5.78 6.17
N GLU A 116 -12.84 -5.54 5.77
CA GLU A 116 -12.18 -4.25 5.91
C GLU A 116 -11.84 -3.72 4.51
N THR A 117 -11.87 -2.40 4.34
CA THR A 117 -11.61 -1.77 3.03
C THR A 117 -10.83 -0.47 3.23
N VAL A 118 -9.71 -0.33 2.52
CA VAL A 118 -8.89 0.88 2.52
C VAL A 118 -8.88 1.45 1.12
N ILE A 119 -9.31 2.70 0.98
CA ILE A 119 -9.37 3.42 -0.30
C ILE A 119 -8.49 4.66 -0.19
N THR A 120 -7.73 4.96 -1.24
CA THR A 120 -6.98 6.21 -1.36
C THR A 120 -7.63 7.08 -2.45
N TYR A 121 -7.91 8.34 -2.12
CA TYR A 121 -8.58 9.29 -3.03
C TYR A 121 -7.77 10.59 -3.14
N GLY A 122 -7.94 11.32 -4.25
CA GLY A 122 -7.27 12.59 -4.50
C GLY A 122 -6.90 12.82 -5.97
N GLN A 123 -6.36 14.00 -6.26
CA GLN A 123 -5.93 14.45 -7.60
C GLN A 123 -4.77 13.61 -8.18
N THR A 124 -4.63 13.55 -9.51
CA THR A 124 -3.43 13.01 -10.18
C THR A 124 -2.16 13.67 -9.65
N GLY A 125 -1.15 12.85 -9.29
CA GLY A 125 0.09 13.36 -8.71
C GLY A 125 0.06 13.60 -7.19
N SER A 126 -1.09 13.39 -6.50
CA SER A 126 -1.19 13.58 -5.04
C SER A 126 -0.54 12.47 -4.19
N GLY A 127 0.07 11.44 -4.80
CA GLY A 127 0.74 10.36 -4.06
C GLY A 127 -0.15 9.17 -3.65
N LYS A 128 -1.34 8.98 -4.27
CA LYS A 128 -2.19 7.79 -4.04
C LYS A 128 -1.45 6.48 -4.29
N THR A 129 -0.87 6.32 -5.49
CA THR A 129 -0.10 5.14 -5.88
C THR A 129 1.12 4.95 -4.98
N TYR A 130 1.80 6.04 -4.62
CA TYR A 130 2.91 6.01 -3.67
C TYR A 130 2.50 5.49 -2.29
N THR A 131 1.32 5.89 -1.80
CA THR A 131 0.81 5.42 -0.51
C THR A 131 0.47 3.94 -0.57
N LEU A 132 -0.24 3.51 -1.61
CA LEU A 132 -0.75 2.15 -1.73
C LEU A 132 0.34 1.12 -2.09
N PHE A 133 1.12 1.42 -3.13
CA PHE A 133 2.13 0.53 -3.72
C PHE A 133 3.58 0.97 -3.44
N GLY A 134 3.80 2.18 -2.94
CA GLY A 134 5.16 2.63 -2.60
C GLY A 134 5.98 3.05 -3.81
N SER A 135 7.29 2.96 -3.62
CA SER A 135 8.34 3.24 -4.60
C SER A 135 9.51 2.27 -4.40
N ASN A 136 10.54 2.36 -5.24
CA ASN A 136 11.75 1.56 -5.07
C ASN A 136 12.49 1.80 -3.75
N LYS A 137 12.22 2.93 -3.08
CA LYS A 137 12.87 3.33 -1.82
C LYS A 137 12.02 3.03 -0.58
N GLU A 138 10.70 2.91 -0.75
CA GLU A 138 9.76 2.84 0.36
C GLU A 138 8.57 1.95 -0.01
N TYR A 139 8.28 0.94 0.80
CA TYR A 139 7.15 0.04 0.55
C TYR A 139 5.81 0.76 0.74
N GLY A 140 4.82 0.42 -0.07
CA GLY A 140 3.44 0.87 0.12
C GLY A 140 2.74 0.17 1.27
N ILE A 141 1.63 0.75 1.76
CA ILE A 141 0.84 0.19 2.86
C ILE A 141 0.35 -1.24 2.57
N VAL A 142 0.12 -1.60 1.29
CA VAL A 142 -0.31 -2.95 0.88
C VAL A 142 0.70 -4.01 1.28
N TYR A 143 2.00 -3.74 1.16
CA TYR A 143 3.05 -4.71 1.52
C TYR A 143 3.04 -4.99 3.03
N TYR A 144 2.83 -3.95 3.85
CA TYR A 144 2.69 -4.10 5.31
C TYR A 144 1.43 -4.92 5.66
N PHE A 145 0.28 -4.63 5.03
CA PHE A 145 -0.93 -5.43 5.24
C PHE A 145 -0.71 -6.93 4.96
N VAL A 146 -0.12 -7.24 3.80
CA VAL A 146 0.13 -8.63 3.41
C VAL A 146 1.14 -9.30 4.35
N TYR A 147 2.24 -8.62 4.70
CA TYR A 147 3.22 -9.12 5.65
C TYR A 147 2.60 -9.48 7.00
N HIS A 148 1.84 -8.55 7.58
CA HIS A 148 1.20 -8.77 8.89
C HIS A 148 0.12 -9.83 8.86
N LEU A 149 -0.63 -9.95 7.75
CA LEU A 149 -1.61 -11.02 7.55
C LEU A 149 -0.95 -12.40 7.62
N TYR A 150 0.17 -12.59 6.92
CA TYR A 150 0.95 -13.84 6.99
C TYR A 150 1.51 -14.09 8.38
N LYS A 151 2.09 -13.07 9.00
CA LYS A 151 2.68 -13.18 10.34
C LYS A 151 1.64 -13.64 11.36
N LEU A 152 0.42 -13.10 11.31
CA LEU A 152 -0.68 -13.50 12.19
C LEU A 152 -1.24 -14.89 11.88
N CYS A 153 -1.35 -15.26 10.61
CA CYS A 153 -1.80 -16.60 10.21
C CYS A 153 -0.82 -17.67 10.70
N ASN A 154 0.49 -17.45 10.55
CA ASN A 154 1.53 -18.36 11.04
C ASN A 154 1.53 -18.44 12.57
N PHE A 155 1.39 -17.32 13.27
CA PHE A 155 1.41 -17.30 14.74
C PHE A 155 0.23 -18.03 15.38
N LYS A 156 -0.98 -17.87 14.82
CA LYS A 156 -2.20 -18.48 15.38
C LYS A 156 -2.33 -19.99 15.05
N ASN A 157 -1.40 -20.56 14.27
CA ASN A 157 -1.36 -21.98 13.86
C ASN A 157 -2.71 -22.52 13.33
N LYS A 158 -3.55 -21.63 12.78
CA LYS A 158 -4.81 -21.98 12.12
C LYS A 158 -4.51 -22.20 10.64
N LYS A 159 -5.05 -23.28 10.06
CA LYS A 159 -5.03 -23.51 8.61
C LYS A 159 -5.86 -22.42 7.91
N LYS A 160 -5.28 -21.24 7.71
CA LYS A 160 -5.87 -20.13 6.99
C LYS A 160 -5.23 -20.05 5.61
N THR A 161 -6.06 -20.08 4.59
CA THR A 161 -5.66 -19.85 3.20
C THR A 161 -5.84 -18.38 2.85
N ILE A 162 -4.82 -17.79 2.23
CA ILE A 162 -4.87 -16.40 1.77
C ILE A 162 -4.97 -16.42 0.25
N TYR A 163 -5.94 -15.66 -0.27
CA TYR A 163 -6.16 -15.48 -1.69
C TYR A 163 -5.90 -14.02 -2.06
N LEU A 164 -5.35 -13.81 -3.25
CA LEU A 164 -5.01 -12.48 -3.78
C LEU A 164 -5.57 -12.33 -5.19
N SER A 165 -6.27 -11.22 -5.42
CA SER A 165 -6.67 -10.73 -6.73
C SER A 165 -6.19 -9.29 -6.88
N ILE A 166 -5.73 -8.91 -8.07
CA ILE A 166 -5.28 -7.55 -8.38
C ILE A 166 -5.78 -7.21 -9.77
N TYR A 167 -6.62 -6.19 -9.87
CA TYR A 167 -7.16 -5.70 -11.13
C TYR A 167 -7.31 -4.18 -11.08
N GLU A 168 -7.36 -3.55 -12.24
CA GLU A 168 -7.62 -2.13 -12.40
C GLU A 168 -8.95 -1.92 -13.11
N ILE A 169 -9.77 -0.99 -12.59
CA ILE A 169 -11.00 -0.57 -13.24
C ILE A 169 -10.74 0.75 -13.94
N LEU A 170 -10.83 0.75 -15.27
CA LEU A 170 -10.61 1.91 -16.14
C LEU A 170 -11.92 2.30 -16.81
N GLY A 171 -12.64 3.23 -16.18
CA GLY A 171 -13.97 3.64 -16.64
C GLY A 171 -14.95 2.47 -16.60
N ASP A 172 -15.22 1.90 -17.77
CA ASP A 172 -16.18 0.80 -17.96
C ASP A 172 -15.50 -0.54 -18.25
N THR A 173 -14.17 -0.64 -18.13
CA THR A 173 -13.43 -1.89 -18.32
C THR A 173 -12.73 -2.32 -17.03
N LEU A 174 -12.58 -3.63 -16.87
CA LEU A 174 -11.74 -4.23 -15.83
C LEU A 174 -10.57 -4.94 -16.50
N VAL A 175 -9.36 -4.59 -16.07
CA VAL A 175 -8.12 -5.18 -16.53
C VAL A 175 -7.51 -6.00 -15.40
N ASP A 176 -7.36 -7.31 -15.62
CA ASP A 176 -6.70 -8.19 -14.66
C ASP A 176 -5.18 -7.93 -14.68
N LEU A 177 -4.63 -7.50 -13.55
CA LEU A 177 -3.21 -7.18 -13.40
C LEU A 177 -2.39 -8.40 -12.93
N ILE A 178 -3.02 -9.55 -12.74
CA ILE A 178 -2.31 -10.81 -12.48
C ILE A 178 -1.91 -11.42 -13.83
N SER A 179 -0.75 -11.01 -14.35
CA SER A 179 -0.07 -11.72 -15.44
C SER A 179 1.00 -12.63 -14.87
N TYR A 180 0.80 -13.93 -15.01
CA TYR A 180 1.81 -14.91 -14.64
C TYR A 180 1.87 -15.97 -15.73
N GLN A 181 2.86 -15.86 -16.64
CA GLN A 181 2.96 -16.74 -17.80
C GLN A 181 3.86 -17.98 -17.58
N ASN A 182 4.64 -18.12 -16.49
CA ASN A 182 5.76 -19.09 -16.49
C ASN A 182 6.10 -19.87 -15.19
N GLU A 183 5.21 -20.07 -14.23
CA GLU A 183 5.45 -21.07 -13.15
C GLU A 183 4.26 -22.02 -13.05
N LYS A 184 4.50 -23.28 -13.41
CA LYS A 184 3.55 -24.40 -13.36
C LYS A 184 3.05 -24.76 -11.94
N SER A 185 3.33 -23.94 -10.93
CA SER A 185 3.20 -24.30 -9.51
C SER A 185 2.19 -23.44 -8.72
N ILE A 186 1.60 -22.43 -9.36
CA ILE A 186 0.63 -21.53 -8.71
C ILE A 186 -0.77 -21.86 -9.22
N GLU A 187 -1.59 -22.41 -8.32
CA GLU A 187 -3.00 -22.65 -8.57
C GLU A 187 -3.77 -21.33 -8.49
N PHE A 188 -4.52 -21.03 -9.55
CA PHE A 188 -5.47 -19.93 -9.59
C PHE A 188 -6.82 -20.42 -10.10
N TYR A 189 -7.88 -19.74 -9.69
CA TYR A 189 -9.20 -19.88 -10.27
C TYR A 189 -9.67 -18.52 -10.76
N THR A 190 -10.72 -18.52 -11.59
CA THR A 190 -11.31 -17.30 -12.14
C THR A 190 -12.59 -17.01 -11.38
N GLU A 191 -12.73 -15.77 -10.94
CA GLU A 191 -13.99 -15.19 -10.48
C GLU A 191 -14.44 -14.10 -11.45
N GLU A 192 -15.64 -13.59 -11.23
CA GLU A 192 -16.29 -12.70 -12.17
C GLU A 192 -16.85 -11.48 -11.46
N TYR A 193 -16.56 -10.34 -12.04
CA TYR A 193 -17.05 -9.06 -11.58
C TYR A 193 -18.00 -8.48 -12.62
N TYR A 194 -19.16 -8.01 -12.17
CA TYR A 194 -20.12 -7.32 -13.02
C TYR A 194 -19.90 -5.83 -12.92
N LEU A 195 -19.42 -5.24 -14.02
CA LEU A 195 -19.34 -3.78 -14.16
C LEU A 195 -20.48 -3.35 -15.08
N LYS A 196 -21.46 -2.66 -14.49
CA LYS A 196 -22.76 -2.39 -15.12
C LYS A 196 -23.45 -3.70 -15.54
N THR A 197 -23.61 -3.93 -16.84
CA THR A 197 -24.23 -5.14 -17.42
C THR A 197 -23.21 -6.11 -18.01
N ILE A 198 -21.91 -5.78 -17.96
CA ILE A 198 -20.85 -6.56 -18.59
C ILE A 198 -20.10 -7.38 -17.52
N ARG A 199 -19.86 -8.65 -17.83
CA ARG A 199 -19.16 -9.61 -16.99
C ARG A 199 -17.68 -9.61 -17.33
N TYR A 200 -16.82 -9.37 -16.35
CA TYR A 200 -15.37 -9.38 -16.48
C TYR A 200 -14.76 -10.49 -15.62
N PRO A 201 -14.03 -11.46 -16.22
CA PRO A 201 -13.30 -12.45 -15.46
C PRO A 201 -12.02 -11.85 -14.86
N TYR A 202 -11.71 -12.19 -13.61
CA TYR A 202 -10.43 -11.87 -12.96
C TYR A 202 -9.87 -13.08 -12.23
N LYS A 203 -8.54 -13.17 -12.15
CA LYS A 203 -7.85 -14.27 -11.48
C LYS A 203 -7.80 -14.08 -9.97
N VAL A 204 -7.97 -15.18 -9.26
CA VAL A 204 -7.76 -15.29 -7.82
C VAL A 204 -6.70 -16.33 -7.56
N VAL A 205 -5.61 -15.91 -6.94
CA VAL A 205 -4.42 -16.73 -6.72
C VAL A 205 -4.33 -17.15 -5.26
N ASN A 206 -4.07 -18.43 -5.00
CA ASN A 206 -3.73 -18.88 -3.64
C ASN A 206 -2.25 -18.55 -3.35
N ILE A 207 -2.02 -17.79 -2.29
CA ILE A 207 -0.70 -17.34 -1.91
C ILE A 207 -0.20 -18.15 -0.70
N LYS A 208 0.93 -18.86 -0.89
CA LYS A 208 1.51 -19.75 0.14
C LYS A 208 2.46 -19.01 1.10
N ASN A 209 3.10 -17.94 0.66
CA ASN A 209 4.08 -17.18 1.44
C ASN A 209 4.09 -15.69 1.04
N TYR A 210 4.72 -14.87 1.88
CA TYR A 210 4.82 -13.44 1.67
C TYR A 210 5.63 -13.10 0.40
N GLU A 211 6.69 -13.86 0.11
CA GLU A 211 7.58 -13.61 -1.03
C GLU A 211 6.87 -13.74 -2.38
N THR A 212 6.02 -14.75 -2.54
CA THR A 212 5.19 -14.95 -3.73
C THR A 212 4.17 -13.83 -3.86
N ALA A 213 3.53 -13.42 -2.75
CA ALA A 213 2.62 -12.28 -2.73
C ALA A 213 3.31 -11.00 -3.24
N LYS A 214 4.51 -10.73 -2.70
CA LYS A 214 5.32 -9.58 -3.06
C LYS A 214 5.65 -9.56 -4.56
N LYS A 215 6.11 -10.69 -5.11
CA LYS A 215 6.41 -10.81 -6.56
C LYS A 215 5.20 -10.52 -7.45
N ILE A 216 4.02 -10.99 -7.05
CA ILE A 216 2.77 -10.76 -7.79
C ILE A 216 2.39 -9.28 -7.75
N ILE A 217 2.47 -8.65 -6.56
CA ILE A 217 2.21 -7.21 -6.42
C ILE A 217 3.21 -6.40 -7.24
N ASP A 218 4.50 -6.73 -7.18
CA ASP A 218 5.54 -6.03 -7.95
C ASP A 218 5.29 -6.15 -9.47
N THR A 219 4.87 -7.32 -9.94
CA THR A 219 4.54 -7.55 -11.36
C THR A 219 3.28 -6.78 -11.77
N ALA A 220 2.25 -6.77 -10.93
CA ALA A 220 1.03 -5.98 -11.16
C ALA A 220 1.34 -4.47 -11.23
N CYS A 221 2.21 -3.96 -10.35
CA CYS A 221 2.70 -2.58 -10.39
C CYS A 221 3.42 -2.25 -11.70
N LEU A 222 4.21 -3.17 -12.23
CA LEU A 222 4.89 -2.99 -13.51
C LEU A 222 3.89 -2.95 -14.67
N LEU A 223 2.92 -3.87 -14.71
CA LEU A 223 1.90 -3.91 -15.77
C LEU A 223 1.05 -2.64 -15.79
N ARG A 224 0.66 -2.17 -14.61
CA ARG A 224 -0.05 -0.90 -14.44
C ARG A 224 0.71 0.27 -15.06
N ASN A 225 2.03 0.33 -14.85
CA ASN A 225 2.87 1.37 -15.43
C ASN A 225 3.04 1.22 -16.95
N VAL A 226 3.08 -0.01 -17.47
CA VAL A 226 3.20 -0.29 -18.92
C VAL A 226 1.93 0.10 -19.66
N GLU A 227 0.75 -0.22 -19.13
CA GLU A 227 -0.54 0.16 -19.70
C GLU A 227 -0.80 1.67 -19.58
N ALA A 228 -0.40 2.28 -18.46
CA ALA A 228 -0.40 3.73 -18.34
C ALA A 228 0.47 4.41 -19.39
N THR A 229 1.54 3.75 -19.87
CA THR A 229 2.43 4.26 -20.93
C THR A 229 1.85 4.05 -22.33
N SER A 230 1.07 2.99 -22.58
CA SER A 230 0.42 2.76 -23.88
C SER A 230 -0.81 3.66 -24.09
N GLN A 231 -1.47 4.09 -23.00
CA GLN A 231 -2.63 4.98 -23.05
C GLN A 231 -2.34 6.45 -22.69
N ASN A 232 -1.17 6.77 -22.11
CA ASN A 232 -0.72 8.15 -21.90
C ASN A 232 0.69 8.37 -22.44
N MET A 233 0.78 9.02 -23.60
CA MET A 233 1.93 9.81 -24.01
C MET A 233 2.07 11.07 -23.13
N ARG A 234 1.99 10.92 -21.79
CA ARG A 234 2.09 11.99 -20.79
C ARG A 234 2.45 11.50 -19.37
N PHE A 235 3.32 10.49 -19.26
CA PHE A 235 4.04 10.15 -18.01
C PHE A 235 5.58 10.16 -18.21
N GLU A 236 6.07 10.85 -19.24
CA GLU A 236 7.49 11.16 -19.34
C GLU A 236 7.87 12.23 -18.32
N ARG A 237 8.32 11.76 -17.15
CA ARG A 237 9.34 12.45 -16.33
C ARG A 237 9.93 11.61 -15.19
N CYS A 238 9.50 10.37 -14.99
CA CYS A 238 10.05 9.52 -13.93
C CYS A 238 11.16 8.56 -14.38
N LYS A 239 11.59 8.60 -15.66
CA LYS A 239 12.69 7.76 -16.18
C LYS A 239 13.97 8.51 -16.57
N GLU A 240 14.05 9.83 -16.48
CA GLU A 240 15.25 10.61 -16.86
C GLU A 240 15.78 11.53 -15.77
N ALA A 241 16.05 10.99 -14.59
CA ALA A 241 16.86 11.69 -13.59
C ALA A 241 17.78 10.70 -12.87
N HIS A 242 18.78 10.17 -13.58
CA HIS A 242 20.13 9.79 -13.08
C HIS A 242 20.94 8.99 -14.12
N CYS A 243 21.00 9.45 -15.38
CA CYS A 243 21.94 8.94 -16.36
C CYS A 243 22.53 10.06 -17.23
N LYS A 244 22.95 11.16 -16.61
CA LYS A 244 23.89 12.12 -17.20
C LYS A 244 24.77 12.67 -16.08
N GLU A 245 25.96 12.11 -15.98
CA GLU A 245 27.23 12.70 -15.50
C GLU A 245 28.17 11.56 -15.08
N ALA A 246 28.81 10.97 -16.08
CA ALA A 246 30.07 10.25 -15.95
C ALA A 246 30.79 10.39 -17.29
N HIS A 247 31.38 11.56 -17.50
CA HIS A 247 32.54 11.75 -18.36
C HIS A 247 33.71 12.13 -17.46
#